data_AF-A0A101IQL8-F1
#
_entry.id   AF-A0A101IQL8-F1
#
_cell.length_a   1.000
_cell.length_b   1.000
_cell.length_c   1.000
_cell.angle_alpha   90.00
_cell.angle_beta   90.00
_cell.angle_gamma   90.00
#
_symmetry.space_group_name_H-M   'P 1'
#
loop_
_entity.id
_entity.type
_entity.pdbx_description
1 polymer ?
#
loop_
_entity_poly.entity_id
_entity_poly.type
_entity_poly.pdbx_seq_one_letter_code
_entity_poly.pdbx_strand_id
1 'polypeptide(L)'
;MLQRYWFGDVDEQECRAAGADPAALAERAATLRTGMESYIPIDWEVARDCGVVRTREEYVNLLRAVCTTLAREKIALSYQGRDVELLQMVRMLDELDNVINLLQERAAEWYQVTTPSFSRKYRSLPARKMLDLIRRGARGGLSDAADERLGEGALLAPPGRDAAAEARDHLPAPEGPQCPQRRARTGGPGARGETRHRRPARLLPGRGGAGVHPECPGADRQRGGRGMIWLGNVLVSPGEGGVYGERTLDGYRVWDPYRSKLAALYVLGGGMDLTPDLRVLYLGAANGTTVSHVADYVETVYAVEFAPRPMQDLLEVARRRKNIVPIMADANRPDEYAPFMEAVDLVYQDVAQPNQVEIAERNLVFLKPGGHLILMLKTRSVDVRRDPAEVLSEARAGLERRLDVTDVRWLEPYHHDHAAIVCSFR
;
A
#
# COMPACT_ATOMS: atom_id res chain seq x y z
N MET A 1 2.80 -35.43 18.00
CA MET A 1 2.32 -35.05 16.65
C MET A 1 3.48 -34.41 15.90
N LEU A 2 3.84 -34.83 14.69
CA LEU A 2 5.01 -34.29 13.96
C LEU A 2 4.69 -32.91 13.37
N GLN A 3 5.37 -31.87 13.82
CA GLN A 3 5.29 -30.52 13.27
C GLN A 3 6.46 -30.26 12.34
N ARG A 4 6.17 -29.77 11.12
CA ARG A 4 7.17 -29.47 10.10
C ARG A 4 7.42 -27.97 10.02
N TYR A 5 8.60 -27.54 10.41
CA TYR A 5 9.07 -26.17 10.26
C TYR A 5 10.03 -26.04 9.08
N TRP A 6 10.23 -24.80 8.65
CA TRP A 6 11.26 -24.47 7.66
C TRP A 6 12.67 -24.81 8.15
N PHE A 7 12.91 -24.73 9.47
CA PHE A 7 14.21 -25.02 10.10
C PHE A 7 14.40 -26.47 10.56
N GLY A 8 13.36 -27.31 10.54
CA GLY A 8 13.45 -28.68 11.03
C GLY A 8 12.10 -29.37 11.22
N ASP A 9 12.16 -30.63 11.63
CA ASP A 9 11.00 -31.43 12.01
C ASP A 9 11.03 -31.63 13.53
N VAL A 10 9.90 -31.36 14.20
CA VAL A 10 9.78 -31.45 15.65
C VAL A 10 8.68 -32.43 16.00
N ASP A 11 9.01 -33.43 16.80
CA ASP A 11 8.03 -34.29 17.46
C ASP A 11 8.08 -34.11 18.99
N GLU A 12 7.30 -34.91 19.73
CA GLU A 12 7.18 -34.78 21.19
C GLU A 12 8.45 -35.18 21.96
N GLN A 13 9.42 -35.82 21.32
CA GLN A 13 10.61 -36.41 21.96
C GLN A 13 11.93 -36.02 21.29
N GLU A 14 11.90 -35.58 20.03
CA GLU A 14 13.08 -35.32 19.20
C GLU A 14 12.86 -34.07 18.32
N CYS A 15 13.87 -33.19 18.26
CA CYS A 15 13.97 -32.20 17.21
C CYS A 15 15.05 -32.57 16.21
N ARG A 16 14.67 -32.66 14.94
CA ARG A 16 15.56 -32.89 13.81
C ARG A 16 15.75 -31.60 13.03
N ALA A 17 16.83 -30.89 13.33
CA ALA A 17 17.24 -29.70 12.59
C ALA A 17 17.56 -30.05 11.13
N ALA A 18 17.09 -29.21 10.20
CA ALA A 18 17.41 -29.32 8.78
C ALA A 18 18.79 -28.67 8.42
N GLY A 19 19.55 -28.27 9.43
CA GLY A 19 20.81 -27.53 9.29
C GLY A 19 20.61 -26.01 9.36
N ALA A 20 21.66 -25.26 9.01
CA ALA A 20 21.69 -23.79 9.05
C ALA A 20 22.02 -23.16 7.69
N ASP A 21 22.13 -23.96 6.63
CA ASP A 21 22.40 -23.44 5.28
C ASP A 21 21.13 -22.80 4.68
N PRO A 22 21.13 -21.49 4.38
CA PRO A 22 19.93 -20.80 3.90
C PRO A 22 19.37 -21.35 2.58
N ALA A 23 20.22 -21.89 1.70
CA ALA A 23 19.77 -22.45 0.42
C ALA A 23 19.02 -23.78 0.61
N ALA A 24 19.60 -24.71 1.37
CA ALA A 24 18.92 -25.96 1.72
C ALA A 24 17.61 -25.73 2.50
N LEU A 25 17.60 -24.75 3.41
CA LEU A 25 16.40 -24.36 4.15
C LEU A 25 15.33 -23.72 3.24
N ALA A 26 15.74 -22.95 2.23
CA ALA A 26 14.84 -22.40 1.23
C ALA A 26 14.19 -23.51 0.39
N GLU A 27 14.97 -24.46 -0.12
CA GLU A 27 14.45 -25.62 -0.87
C GLU A 27 13.43 -26.41 -0.04
N ARG A 28 13.77 -26.68 1.23
CA ARG A 28 12.86 -27.33 2.18
C ARG A 28 11.59 -26.51 2.36
N ALA A 29 11.71 -25.22 2.64
CA ALA A 29 10.57 -24.36 2.90
C ALA A 29 9.61 -24.26 1.70
N ALA A 30 10.12 -24.32 0.47
CA ALA A 30 9.31 -24.35 -0.75
C ALA A 30 8.39 -25.59 -0.84
N THR A 31 8.73 -26.68 -0.14
CA THR A 31 7.91 -27.91 -0.10
C THR A 31 6.84 -27.89 0.98
N LEU A 32 6.91 -26.95 1.93
CA LEU A 32 5.97 -26.87 3.04
C LEU A 32 4.61 -26.38 2.53
N ARG A 33 3.56 -27.09 2.92
CA ARG A 33 2.17 -26.72 2.71
C ARG A 33 1.52 -26.66 4.07
N THR A 34 1.00 -25.50 4.45
CA THR A 34 0.29 -25.33 5.72
C THR A 34 -1.18 -25.07 5.43
N GLY A 35 -2.05 -25.96 5.91
CA GLY A 35 -3.48 -25.70 5.95
C GLY A 35 -3.78 -24.62 6.99
N MET A 36 -4.51 -23.58 6.63
CA MET A 36 -4.77 -22.46 7.54
C MET A 36 -5.63 -22.85 8.76
N GLU A 37 -6.44 -23.91 8.65
CA GLU A 37 -7.26 -24.43 9.74
C GLU A 37 -6.43 -25.06 10.88
N SER A 38 -5.21 -25.52 10.58
CA SER A 38 -4.30 -26.16 11.52
C SER A 38 -3.03 -25.36 11.75
N TYR A 39 -3.01 -24.09 11.32
CA TYR A 39 -1.85 -23.23 11.50
C TYR A 39 -1.64 -22.90 12.98
N ILE A 40 -0.41 -23.15 13.44
CA ILE A 40 0.07 -22.74 14.76
C ILE A 40 1.21 -21.75 14.51
N PRO A 41 1.14 -20.53 15.08
CA PRO A 41 2.23 -19.57 14.95
C PRO A 41 3.57 -20.14 15.40
N ILE A 42 4.62 -19.84 14.66
CA ILE A 42 5.96 -20.33 14.98
C ILE A 42 6.43 -19.65 16.26
N ASP A 43 6.92 -20.45 17.18
CA ASP A 43 7.73 -19.98 18.29
C ASP A 43 9.21 -20.16 17.92
N TRP A 44 9.96 -19.06 17.84
CA TRP A 44 11.37 -19.10 17.49
C TRP A 44 12.20 -19.86 18.52
N GLU A 45 11.74 -19.96 19.77
CA GLU A 45 12.42 -20.73 20.82
C GLU A 45 12.53 -22.21 20.45
N VAL A 46 11.59 -22.73 19.66
CA VAL A 46 11.68 -24.09 19.11
C VAL A 46 12.93 -24.23 18.25
N ALA A 47 13.25 -23.24 17.41
CA ALA A 47 14.47 -23.27 16.60
C ALA A 47 15.74 -23.21 17.46
N ARG A 48 15.68 -22.52 18.61
CA ARG A 48 16.77 -22.48 19.60
C ARG A 48 16.96 -23.84 20.27
N ASP A 49 15.88 -24.45 20.72
CA ASP A 49 15.89 -25.73 21.44
C ASP A 49 16.30 -26.88 20.50
N CYS A 50 16.01 -26.75 19.20
CA CYS A 50 16.53 -27.58 18.12
C CYS A 50 18.02 -27.38 17.80
N GLY A 51 18.67 -26.37 18.39
CA GLY A 51 20.07 -26.05 18.14
C GLY A 51 20.36 -25.40 16.78
N VAL A 52 19.34 -24.92 16.06
CA VAL A 52 19.50 -24.24 14.77
C VAL A 52 20.09 -22.84 14.96
N VAL A 53 19.65 -22.16 16.03
CA VAL A 53 20.03 -20.78 16.36
C VAL A 53 20.26 -20.65 17.87
N ARG A 54 20.95 -19.60 18.30
CA ARG A 54 21.21 -19.32 19.74
C ARG A 54 20.51 -18.06 20.21
N THR A 55 20.32 -17.09 19.33
CA THR A 55 19.76 -15.78 19.66
C THR A 55 18.59 -15.41 18.76
N ARG A 56 17.76 -14.48 19.24
CA ARG A 56 16.67 -13.90 18.44
C ARG A 56 17.17 -13.25 17.16
N GLU A 57 18.31 -12.55 17.24
CA GLU A 57 18.94 -11.91 16.08
C GLU A 57 19.40 -12.95 15.03
N GLU A 58 19.99 -14.07 15.47
CA GLU A 58 20.36 -15.17 14.57
C GLU A 58 19.14 -15.78 13.88
N TYR A 59 18.05 -15.99 14.61
CA TYR A 59 16.79 -16.48 14.05
C TYR A 59 16.27 -15.57 12.93
N VAL A 60 16.12 -14.26 13.21
CA VAL A 60 15.60 -13.31 12.23
C VAL A 60 16.54 -13.19 11.03
N ASN A 61 17.86 -13.20 11.26
CA ASN A 61 18.84 -13.16 10.17
C ASN A 61 18.77 -14.40 9.28
N LEU A 62 18.61 -15.60 9.87
CA LEU A 62 18.50 -16.84 9.13
C LEU A 62 17.19 -16.88 8.34
N LEU A 63 16.07 -16.55 8.97
CA LEU A 63 14.77 -16.45 8.32
C LEU A 63 14.80 -15.47 7.14
N ARG A 64 15.36 -14.27 7.36
CA ARG A 64 15.56 -13.27 6.30
C ARG A 64 16.39 -13.82 5.15
N ALA A 65 17.47 -14.55 5.44
CA ALA A 65 18.31 -15.15 4.40
C ALA A 65 17.53 -16.18 3.57
N VAL A 66 16.77 -17.06 4.23
CA VAL A 66 15.89 -18.06 3.57
C VAL A 66 14.85 -17.37 2.69
N CYS A 67 14.10 -16.40 3.21
CA CYS A 67 13.08 -15.70 2.45
C CYS A 67 13.68 -14.86 1.30
N THR A 68 14.87 -14.29 1.48
CA THR A 68 15.61 -13.58 0.41
C THR A 68 15.99 -14.53 -0.71
N THR A 69 16.47 -15.74 -0.41
CA THR A 69 16.79 -16.76 -1.41
C THR A 69 15.54 -17.15 -2.19
N LEU A 70 14.45 -17.48 -1.50
CA LEU A 70 13.17 -17.81 -2.13
C LEU A 70 12.63 -16.68 -3.02
N ALA A 71 12.71 -15.43 -2.56
CA ALA A 71 12.28 -14.27 -3.34
C ALA A 71 13.12 -14.12 -4.62
N ARG A 72 14.44 -14.29 -4.54
CA ARG A 72 15.33 -14.23 -5.71
C ARG A 72 15.04 -15.33 -6.73
N GLU A 73 14.77 -16.55 -6.27
CA GLU A 73 14.38 -17.67 -7.14
C GLU A 73 13.04 -17.40 -7.83
N LYS A 74 12.02 -16.98 -7.06
CA LYS A 74 10.70 -16.60 -7.62
C LYS A 74 10.79 -15.44 -8.61
N ILE A 75 11.62 -14.44 -8.32
CA ILE A 75 11.95 -13.34 -9.25
C ILE A 75 12.56 -13.92 -10.53
N ALA A 76 13.62 -14.73 -10.42
CA ALA A 76 14.32 -15.29 -11.58
C ALA A 76 13.37 -16.10 -12.47
N LEU A 77 12.51 -16.92 -11.88
CA LEU A 77 11.48 -17.68 -12.60
C LEU A 77 10.46 -16.77 -13.30
N SER A 78 10.03 -15.69 -12.63
CA SER A 78 9.09 -14.71 -13.20
C SER A 78 9.67 -14.02 -14.44
N TYR A 79 10.99 -13.78 -14.46
CA TYR A 79 11.70 -13.17 -15.59
C TYR A 79 12.13 -14.16 -16.68
N GLN A 80 12.01 -15.48 -16.47
CA GLN A 80 12.32 -16.48 -17.51
C GLN A 80 11.15 -16.73 -18.47
N GLY A 81 9.95 -16.23 -18.16
CA GLY A 81 8.79 -16.29 -19.04
C GLY A 81 8.87 -15.29 -20.22
N ARG A 82 7.92 -15.39 -21.16
CA ARG A 82 7.73 -14.45 -22.31
C ARG A 82 7.50 -12.97 -21.89
N ASP A 83 7.52 -12.67 -20.59
CA ASP A 83 7.17 -11.39 -19.99
C ASP A 83 8.35 -10.44 -19.81
N VAL A 84 9.57 -10.77 -20.25
CA VAL A 84 10.73 -9.84 -20.16
C VAL A 84 10.46 -8.54 -20.91
N GLU A 85 9.85 -8.63 -22.09
CA GLU A 85 9.49 -7.46 -22.92
C GLU A 85 8.41 -6.62 -22.24
N LEU A 86 7.40 -7.29 -21.67
CA LEU A 86 6.31 -6.66 -20.92
C LEU A 86 6.82 -5.97 -19.65
N LEU A 87 7.77 -6.60 -18.95
CA LEU A 87 8.45 -6.04 -17.78
C LEU A 87 9.37 -4.86 -18.15
N GLN A 88 10.03 -4.90 -19.31
CA GLN A 88 10.76 -3.73 -19.83
C GLN A 88 9.81 -2.57 -20.16
N MET A 89 8.64 -2.84 -20.75
CA MET A 89 7.64 -1.81 -21.00
C MET A 89 7.09 -1.19 -19.71
N VAL A 90 6.79 -2.01 -18.69
CA VAL A 90 6.40 -1.51 -17.37
C VAL A 90 7.51 -0.69 -16.73
N ARG A 91 8.78 -1.10 -16.85
CA ARG A 91 9.93 -0.30 -16.39
C ARG A 91 9.99 1.06 -17.07
N MET A 92 9.76 1.12 -18.39
CA MET A 92 9.73 2.40 -19.09
C MET A 92 8.57 3.26 -18.60
N LEU A 93 7.41 2.70 -18.30
CA LEU A 93 6.27 3.45 -17.77
C LEU A 93 6.56 4.03 -16.36
N ASP A 94 7.11 3.23 -15.45
CA ASP A 94 7.48 3.70 -14.11
C ASP A 94 8.60 4.76 -14.15
N GLU A 95 9.59 4.59 -15.04
CA GLU A 95 10.64 5.59 -15.26
C GLU A 95 10.06 6.89 -15.82
N LEU A 96 9.09 6.80 -16.74
CA LEU A 96 8.38 7.96 -17.25
C LEU A 96 7.60 8.69 -16.15
N ASP A 97 6.90 7.98 -15.27
CA ASP A 97 6.19 8.60 -14.15
C ASP A 97 7.14 9.34 -13.19
N ASN A 98 8.31 8.77 -12.91
CA ASN A 98 9.34 9.45 -12.12
C ASN A 98 9.88 10.71 -12.81
N VAL A 99 10.15 10.63 -14.12
CA VAL A 99 10.59 11.78 -14.92
C VAL A 99 9.50 12.85 -14.98
N ILE A 100 8.24 12.46 -15.14
CA ILE A 100 7.10 13.38 -15.14
C ILE A 100 7.00 14.10 -13.80
N ASN A 101 7.09 13.38 -12.69
CA ASN A 101 7.04 13.98 -11.35
C ASN A 101 8.19 14.97 -11.15
N LEU A 102 9.42 14.59 -11.53
CA LEU A 102 10.57 15.48 -11.44
C LEU A 102 10.43 16.72 -12.34
N LEU A 103 9.95 16.55 -13.57
CA LEU A 103 9.68 17.66 -14.49
C LEU A 103 8.60 18.58 -13.93
N GLN A 104 7.56 18.03 -13.30
CA GLN A 104 6.52 18.83 -12.66
C GLN A 104 7.08 19.67 -11.51
N GLU A 105 7.94 19.08 -10.66
CA GLU A 105 8.63 19.80 -9.59
C GLU A 105 9.51 20.92 -10.15
N ARG A 106 10.35 20.65 -11.16
CA ARG A 106 11.22 21.66 -11.77
C ARG A 106 10.45 22.77 -12.50
N ALA A 107 9.36 22.44 -13.17
CA ALA A 107 8.49 23.41 -13.81
C ALA A 107 7.82 24.33 -12.77
N ALA A 108 7.38 23.77 -11.64
CA ALA A 108 6.82 24.55 -10.54
C ALA A 108 7.88 25.49 -9.93
N GLU A 109 9.11 25.02 -9.71
CA GLU A 109 10.23 25.85 -9.24
C GLU A 109 10.54 26.99 -10.21
N TRP A 110 10.69 26.68 -11.51
CA TRP A 110 10.98 27.68 -12.53
C TRP A 110 9.90 28.76 -12.62
N TYR A 111 8.62 28.36 -12.56
CA TYR A 111 7.50 29.30 -12.59
C TYR A 111 7.49 30.23 -11.37
N GLN A 112 7.83 29.71 -10.18
CA GLN A 112 7.95 30.53 -8.96
C GLN A 112 9.07 31.58 -9.05
N VAL A 113 10.15 31.28 -9.78
CA VAL A 113 11.26 32.23 -10.00
C VAL A 113 10.91 33.27 -11.05
N THR A 114 10.27 32.86 -12.15
CA THR A 114 9.95 33.74 -13.28
C THR A 114 8.71 34.61 -13.06
N THR A 115 7.82 34.23 -12.14
CA THR A 115 6.61 35.00 -11.81
C THR A 115 6.57 35.39 -10.32
N PRO A 116 7.29 36.44 -9.90
CA PRO A 116 7.37 36.86 -8.49
C PRO A 116 6.04 37.31 -7.88
N SER A 117 5.08 37.68 -8.73
CA SER A 117 3.70 38.08 -8.36
C SER A 117 2.78 36.89 -8.10
N PHE A 118 3.20 35.66 -8.40
CA PHE A 118 2.47 34.45 -8.04
C PHE A 118 2.45 34.33 -6.52
N SER A 119 1.26 34.49 -5.95
CA SER A 119 1.05 34.72 -4.52
C SER A 119 1.83 33.74 -3.63
N ARG A 120 2.46 34.25 -2.55
CA ARG A 120 3.05 33.46 -1.46
C ARG A 120 2.09 32.39 -0.92
N LYS A 121 0.78 32.57 -1.11
CA LYS A 121 -0.30 31.63 -0.77
C LYS A 121 -0.19 30.26 -1.45
N TYR A 122 0.47 30.17 -2.62
CA TYR A 122 0.53 28.95 -3.41
C TYR A 122 1.89 28.23 -3.33
N ARG A 123 2.89 28.79 -2.63
CA ARG A 123 4.23 28.20 -2.49
C ARG A 123 4.25 26.82 -1.84
N SER A 124 3.27 26.52 -1.00
CA SER A 124 3.15 25.24 -0.30
C SER A 124 2.31 24.20 -1.05
N LEU A 125 1.80 24.51 -2.25
CA LEU A 125 1.01 23.56 -3.00
C LEU A 125 1.89 22.50 -3.67
N PRO A 126 1.43 21.24 -3.74
CA PRO A 126 2.09 20.22 -4.54
C PRO A 126 2.23 20.66 -6.01
N ALA A 127 3.37 20.33 -6.62
CA ALA A 127 3.75 20.77 -7.97
C ALA A 127 2.65 20.54 -9.01
N ARG A 128 1.99 19.38 -8.97
CA ARG A 128 0.87 19.03 -9.86
C ARG A 128 -0.32 20.00 -9.76
N LYS A 129 -0.73 20.41 -8.55
CA LYS A 129 -1.83 21.38 -8.35
C LYS A 129 -1.43 22.79 -8.75
N MET A 130 -0.15 23.14 -8.57
CA MET A 130 0.41 24.41 -9.01
C MET A 130 0.38 24.52 -10.53
N LEU A 131 0.83 23.48 -11.23
CA LEU A 131 0.79 23.41 -12.69
C LEU A 131 -0.64 23.44 -13.25
N ASP A 132 -1.58 22.80 -12.57
CA ASP A 132 -3.00 22.87 -12.93
C ASP A 132 -3.59 24.29 -12.77
N LEU A 133 -3.16 25.04 -11.74
CA LEU A 133 -3.53 26.44 -11.54
C LEU A 133 -2.90 27.36 -12.59
N ILE A 134 -1.63 27.10 -12.95
CA ILE A 134 -0.93 27.80 -14.03
C ILE A 134 -1.66 27.56 -15.36
N ARG A 135 -2.04 26.30 -15.63
CA ARG A 135 -2.81 25.91 -16.82
C ARG A 135 -4.17 26.61 -16.90
N ARG A 136 -4.86 26.78 -15.76
CA ARG A 136 -6.18 27.46 -15.70
C ARG A 136 -6.07 28.99 -15.68
N GLY A 137 -4.90 29.54 -15.35
CA GLY A 137 -4.64 30.97 -15.24
C GLY A 137 -3.90 31.58 -16.44
N ALA A 138 -3.34 30.77 -17.34
CA ALA A 138 -2.62 31.24 -18.51
C ALA A 138 -3.55 31.90 -19.55
N ARG A 139 -3.21 33.13 -19.97
CA ARG A 139 -3.73 33.76 -21.19
C ARG A 139 -2.54 34.09 -22.10
N GLY A 140 -2.64 33.74 -23.38
CA GLY A 140 -1.61 33.97 -24.41
C GLY A 140 -0.72 32.75 -24.67
N GLY A 141 0.19 32.86 -25.65
CA GLY A 141 0.87 31.79 -26.42
C GLY A 141 1.58 30.63 -25.70
N LEU A 142 1.49 30.54 -24.37
CA LEU A 142 1.69 29.30 -23.61
C LEU A 142 0.47 28.35 -23.70
N SER A 143 -0.71 28.84 -24.09
CA SER A 143 -1.84 27.99 -24.49
C SER A 143 -1.51 27.19 -25.75
N ASP A 144 -0.89 27.85 -26.73
CA ASP A 144 -0.70 27.26 -28.06
C ASP A 144 0.42 26.22 -28.03
N ALA A 145 1.50 26.47 -27.29
CA ALA A 145 2.56 25.48 -27.05
C ALA A 145 2.11 24.30 -26.15
N ALA A 146 1.04 24.46 -25.38
CA ALA A 146 0.45 23.40 -24.55
C ALA A 146 -0.62 22.59 -25.30
N ASP A 147 -1.33 23.20 -26.26
CA ASP A 147 -2.31 22.53 -27.12
C ASP A 147 -1.62 21.76 -28.28
N GLU A 148 -0.49 22.24 -28.80
CA GLU A 148 0.17 21.63 -29.97
C GLU A 148 0.83 20.27 -29.66
N ARG A 149 1.11 19.94 -28.38
CA ARG A 149 1.60 18.61 -27.98
C ARG A 149 0.50 17.56 -27.71
N LEU A 150 -0.78 17.94 -27.79
CA LEU A 150 -1.90 17.00 -27.67
C LEU A 150 -2.41 16.48 -29.02
N GLY A 151 -1.81 16.89 -30.14
CA GLY A 151 -2.00 16.23 -31.44
C GLY A 151 -1.38 14.82 -31.51
N GLU A 152 -0.32 14.56 -30.73
CA GLU A 152 0.33 13.24 -30.67
C GLU A 152 -0.08 12.41 -29.44
N GLY A 153 -0.64 13.04 -28.40
CA GLY A 153 -1.20 12.35 -27.23
C GLY A 153 -2.50 11.57 -27.50
N ALA A 154 -3.14 11.78 -28.66
CA ALA A 154 -4.29 11.00 -29.09
C ALA A 154 -3.93 9.56 -29.49
N LEU A 155 -2.64 9.26 -29.70
CA LEU A 155 -2.13 7.89 -29.91
C LEU A 155 -1.86 7.12 -28.61
N LEU A 156 -2.01 7.76 -27.45
CA LEU A 156 -1.77 7.16 -26.11
C LEU A 156 -3.01 7.17 -25.21
N ALA A 157 -4.20 7.44 -25.77
CA ALA A 157 -5.43 7.03 -25.10
C ALA A 157 -5.42 5.49 -24.98
N PRO A 158 -5.73 4.91 -23.80
CA PRO A 158 -5.89 3.45 -23.70
C PRO A 158 -6.91 3.01 -24.76
N PRO A 159 -6.71 1.86 -25.43
CA PRO A 159 -7.61 1.45 -26.50
C PRO A 159 -9.03 1.48 -25.97
N GLY A 160 -9.87 2.23 -26.68
CA GLY A 160 -11.29 2.32 -26.42
C GLY A 160 -11.91 0.94 -26.39
N ARG A 161 -13.10 0.88 -25.80
CA ARG A 161 -13.94 -0.30 -25.53
C ARG A 161 -14.19 -1.27 -26.71
N ASP A 162 -13.64 -1.00 -27.89
CA ASP A 162 -13.77 -1.80 -29.10
C ASP A 162 -12.69 -2.91 -29.20
N ALA A 163 -11.47 -2.73 -28.66
CA ALA A 163 -10.45 -3.80 -28.64
C ALA A 163 -10.79 -4.93 -27.63
N ALA A 164 -11.51 -4.60 -26.57
CA ALA A 164 -12.04 -5.58 -25.61
C ALA A 164 -13.28 -6.33 -26.15
N ALA A 165 -13.89 -5.86 -27.25
CA ALA A 165 -14.99 -6.53 -27.93
C ALA A 165 -14.49 -7.56 -28.95
N GLU A 166 -13.39 -7.28 -29.67
CA GLU A 166 -12.78 -8.25 -30.61
C GLU A 166 -12.09 -9.43 -29.92
N ALA A 167 -11.51 -9.23 -28.73
CA ALA A 167 -10.86 -10.32 -27.97
C ALA A 167 -11.84 -11.37 -27.40
N ARG A 168 -13.16 -11.10 -27.44
CA ARG A 168 -14.21 -12.02 -26.98
C ARG A 168 -14.63 -13.05 -28.02
N ASP A 169 -14.27 -12.86 -29.29
CA ASP A 169 -14.62 -13.78 -30.40
C ASP A 169 -13.62 -14.95 -30.56
N HIS A 170 -12.57 -15.01 -29.72
CA HIS A 170 -11.49 -16.00 -29.83
C HIS A 170 -11.28 -16.88 -28.59
N LEU A 171 -12.20 -16.88 -27.61
CA LEU A 171 -12.21 -17.84 -26.52
C LEU A 171 -13.34 -18.88 -26.69
N PRO A 172 -13.09 -20.19 -26.53
CA PRO A 172 -14.14 -21.18 -26.53
C PRO A 172 -15.01 -21.04 -25.27
N ALA A 173 -16.34 -20.96 -25.45
CA ALA A 173 -17.30 -20.80 -24.37
C ALA A 173 -17.47 -22.10 -23.55
N PRO A 174 -17.59 -22.04 -22.21
CA PRO A 174 -18.02 -23.19 -21.41
C PRO A 174 -19.55 -23.31 -21.43
N GLU A 175 -20.03 -24.53 -21.60
CA GLU A 175 -21.45 -24.89 -21.60
C GLU A 175 -22.06 -24.84 -20.19
N GLY A 176 -23.27 -24.25 -20.08
CA GLY A 176 -24.08 -24.26 -18.86
C GLY A 176 -25.51 -23.75 -19.14
N PRO A 177 -26.53 -24.20 -18.39
CA PRO A 177 -27.83 -24.57 -18.95
C PRO A 177 -28.86 -23.43 -19.10
N GLN A 178 -29.87 -23.77 -19.90
CA GLN A 178 -30.86 -22.92 -20.57
C GLN A 178 -32.05 -22.45 -19.70
N CYS A 179 -32.66 -21.36 -20.20
CA CYS A 179 -34.10 -21.05 -20.27
C CYS A 179 -34.79 -20.28 -19.09
N PRO A 180 -35.94 -19.60 -19.32
CA PRO A 180 -36.58 -19.19 -20.57
C PRO A 180 -36.98 -17.69 -20.66
N GLN A 181 -37.26 -17.32 -21.92
CA GLN A 181 -37.70 -16.04 -22.47
C GLN A 181 -39.10 -15.58 -22.02
N ARG A 182 -39.35 -14.27 -22.03
CA ARG A 182 -40.68 -13.70 -22.32
C ARG A 182 -40.61 -12.48 -23.25
N ARG A 183 -41.51 -12.49 -24.22
CA ARG A 183 -41.64 -11.65 -25.41
C ARG A 183 -42.35 -10.31 -25.17
N ALA A 184 -41.84 -9.28 -25.86
CA ALA A 184 -42.49 -8.26 -26.71
C ALA A 184 -43.92 -7.74 -26.46
N ARG A 185 -44.09 -6.42 -26.65
CA ARG A 185 -45.18 -5.70 -27.38
C ARG A 185 -44.85 -4.19 -27.40
N THR A 186 -44.45 -3.58 -28.52
CA THR A 186 -45.23 -2.88 -29.59
C THR A 186 -46.03 -1.64 -29.16
N GLY A 187 -45.74 -0.50 -29.80
CA GLY A 187 -46.73 0.55 -30.12
C GLY A 187 -46.41 1.98 -29.63
N GLY A 188 -46.06 2.90 -30.53
CA GLY A 188 -46.33 4.35 -30.38
C GLY A 188 -47.76 4.69 -30.85
N PRO A 189 -48.12 5.95 -31.19
CA PRO A 189 -47.40 7.23 -31.11
C PRO A 189 -48.25 8.42 -30.54
N GLY A 190 -47.67 9.62 -30.41
CA GLY A 190 -48.44 10.88 -30.62
C GLY A 190 -48.27 12.06 -29.66
N ALA A 191 -47.74 13.16 -30.23
CA ALA A 191 -48.24 14.55 -30.16
C ALA A 191 -47.94 15.51 -28.97
N ARG A 192 -47.15 16.54 -29.33
CA ARG A 192 -47.39 18.01 -29.24
C ARG A 192 -47.40 18.77 -27.89
N GLY A 193 -46.67 19.90 -27.93
CA GLY A 193 -46.90 21.15 -27.17
C GLY A 193 -46.32 21.18 -25.75
N GLU A 194 -45.82 22.26 -25.18
CA GLU A 194 -45.46 23.61 -25.62
C GLU A 194 -44.76 24.28 -24.40
N THR A 195 -44.01 25.35 -24.66
CA THR A 195 -43.71 26.49 -23.76
C THR A 195 -42.97 26.32 -22.41
N ARG A 196 -41.71 26.78 -22.43
CA ARG A 196 -41.09 27.85 -21.59
C ARG A 196 -41.60 28.03 -20.15
N HIS A 197 -40.70 27.85 -19.18
CA HIS A 197 -40.51 28.83 -18.10
C HIS A 197 -39.05 28.94 -17.65
N ARG A 198 -38.47 30.12 -17.91
CA ARG A 198 -37.28 30.63 -17.24
C ARG A 198 -37.63 30.97 -15.78
N ARG A 199 -36.76 30.60 -14.83
CA ARG A 199 -36.58 31.34 -13.58
C ARG A 199 -35.10 31.54 -13.27
N PRO A 200 -34.74 32.68 -12.63
CA PRO A 200 -33.42 33.28 -12.72
C PRO A 200 -32.52 32.95 -11.52
N ALA A 201 -31.23 33.18 -11.76
CA ALA A 201 -30.19 33.33 -10.74
C ALA A 201 -30.62 34.29 -9.62
N ARG A 202 -30.32 33.93 -8.37
CA ARG A 202 -30.23 34.89 -7.26
C ARG A 202 -28.89 34.74 -6.56
N LEU A 203 -28.28 35.91 -6.40
CA LEU A 203 -27.03 36.22 -5.75
C LEU A 203 -27.01 35.80 -4.27
N LEU A 204 -25.79 35.49 -3.84
CA LEU A 204 -25.30 35.46 -2.46
C LEU A 204 -25.72 36.71 -1.65
N PRO A 205 -25.67 36.60 -0.32
CA PRO A 205 -24.74 37.47 0.39
C PRO A 205 -23.81 36.67 1.30
N GLY A 206 -22.54 37.08 1.30
CA GLY A 206 -21.49 36.48 2.10
C GLY A 206 -21.65 36.73 3.59
N ARG A 207 -21.06 35.83 4.38
CA ARG A 207 -20.55 36.12 5.72
C ARG A 207 -19.23 35.39 5.88
N GLY A 208 -18.20 36.15 6.24
CA GLY A 208 -16.93 35.63 6.67
C GLY A 208 -17.08 34.80 7.94
N GLY A 209 -16.22 33.80 8.07
CA GLY A 209 -16.05 32.98 9.25
C GLY A 209 -14.70 32.31 9.12
N ALA A 210 -13.88 32.49 10.15
CA ALA A 210 -12.47 32.16 10.22
C ALA A 210 -12.17 30.73 9.72
N GLY A 211 -11.06 30.59 8.98
CA GLY A 211 -10.44 29.29 8.76
C GLY A 211 -9.99 28.75 10.10
N VAL A 212 -10.75 27.79 10.63
CA VAL A 212 -10.33 26.95 11.76
C VAL A 212 -9.20 26.09 11.21
N HIS A 213 -7.95 26.45 11.53
CA HIS A 213 -6.87 25.48 11.52
C HIS A 213 -7.26 24.42 12.56
N PRO A 214 -7.23 23.11 12.23
CA PRO A 214 -7.34 22.10 13.27
C PRO A 214 -6.14 22.27 14.19
N GLU A 215 -6.40 22.82 15.38
CA GLU A 215 -5.44 22.84 16.48
C GLU A 215 -5.09 21.39 16.79
N CYS A 216 -3.82 21.05 16.55
CA CYS A 216 -3.27 19.76 16.92
C CYS A 216 -3.34 19.61 18.44
N PRO A 217 -3.79 18.48 18.97
CA PRO A 217 -3.64 18.19 20.40
C PRO A 217 -2.15 18.06 20.72
N GLY A 218 -1.59 19.05 21.44
CA GLY A 218 -0.37 18.94 22.22
C GLY A 218 0.95 18.90 21.44
N ALA A 219 1.53 20.07 21.18
CA ALA A 219 2.94 20.27 20.82
C ALA A 219 3.90 20.04 22.00
N ASP A 220 3.64 19.03 22.83
CA ASP A 220 4.50 18.65 23.96
C ASP A 220 4.53 17.13 24.16
N ARG A 221 5.11 16.43 23.19
CA ARG A 221 5.77 15.14 23.43
C ARG A 221 7.28 15.35 23.27
N GLN A 222 7.91 16.01 24.25
CA GLN A 222 9.37 16.04 24.29
C GLN A 222 9.96 14.68 24.71
N ARG A 223 10.93 14.24 23.91
CA ARG A 223 12.21 13.61 24.28
C ARG A 223 12.16 12.55 25.38
N GLY A 224 12.17 11.27 24.97
CA GLY A 224 12.67 10.19 25.83
C GLY A 224 11.78 8.95 26.00
N GLY A 225 10.84 8.66 25.09
CA GLY A 225 10.02 7.44 25.14
C GLY A 225 10.30 6.52 23.96
N ARG A 226 10.24 5.19 24.17
CA ARG A 226 10.38 4.11 23.17
C ARG A 226 9.20 4.09 22.16
N GLY A 227 8.83 5.23 21.60
CA GLY A 227 7.70 5.39 20.70
C GLY A 227 8.04 6.30 19.53
N MET A 228 7.01 6.80 18.85
CA MET A 228 7.18 7.65 17.68
C MET A 228 7.93 8.96 17.99
N ILE A 229 8.86 9.33 17.12
CA ILE A 229 9.73 10.49 17.32
C ILE A 229 9.24 11.68 16.49
N TRP A 230 9.06 12.81 17.16
CA TRP A 230 8.61 14.07 16.56
C TRP A 230 9.64 15.18 16.80
N LEU A 231 10.06 15.87 15.73
CA LEU A 231 10.89 17.07 15.80
C LEU A 231 10.02 18.27 15.44
N GLY A 232 9.48 18.94 16.46
CA GLY A 232 8.40 19.90 16.28
C GLY A 232 7.16 19.20 15.71
N ASN A 233 6.70 19.64 14.53
CA ASN A 233 5.54 19.04 13.85
C ASN A 233 5.93 18.01 12.77
N VAL A 234 7.21 17.60 12.73
CA VAL A 234 7.71 16.68 11.71
C VAL A 234 7.90 15.30 12.32
N LEU A 235 7.20 14.31 11.77
CA LEU A 235 7.44 12.91 12.09
C LEU A 235 8.77 12.47 11.48
N VAL A 236 9.62 11.82 12.27
CA VAL A 236 10.93 11.34 11.82
C VAL A 236 11.10 9.85 12.10
N SER A 237 12.22 9.24 11.72
CA SER A 237 12.62 7.88 12.12
C SER A 237 14.13 7.79 12.38
N PRO A 238 14.59 6.92 13.30
CA PRO A 238 15.99 6.89 13.76
C PRO A 238 16.97 6.16 12.84
N GLY A 239 16.52 5.52 11.76
CA GLY A 239 17.38 4.67 10.94
C GLY A 239 18.43 5.41 10.12
N GLU A 240 19.45 4.66 9.70
CA GLU A 240 20.49 5.15 8.79
C GLU A 240 19.87 5.70 7.49
N GLY A 241 20.36 6.87 7.07
CA GLY A 241 19.73 7.69 6.04
C GLY A 241 19.57 7.03 4.67
N GLY A 242 18.51 7.45 3.96
CA GLY A 242 18.44 7.44 2.50
C GLY A 242 18.19 6.10 1.84
N VAL A 243 17.03 5.47 2.06
CA VAL A 243 16.54 4.43 1.14
C VAL A 243 16.13 5.07 -0.20
N TYR A 244 15.52 6.27 -0.17
CA TYR A 244 15.04 6.99 -1.34
C TYR A 244 15.34 8.51 -1.31
N GLY A 245 16.55 8.91 -0.89
CA GLY A 245 16.97 10.32 -0.91
C GLY A 245 16.15 11.23 0.01
N GLU A 246 15.57 10.67 1.07
CA GLU A 246 14.78 11.40 2.06
C GLU A 246 15.61 12.49 2.74
N ARG A 247 14.96 13.59 3.09
CA ARG A 247 15.57 14.65 3.88
C ARG A 247 15.88 14.12 5.28
N THR A 248 17.01 14.55 5.84
CA THR A 248 17.35 14.32 7.24
C THR A 248 17.15 15.60 8.04
N LEU A 249 16.73 15.47 9.30
CA LEU A 249 16.56 16.55 10.26
C LEU A 249 17.14 16.10 11.60
N ASP A 250 18.14 16.83 12.10
CA ASP A 250 18.87 16.53 13.35
C ASP A 250 19.35 15.07 13.47
N GLY A 251 19.79 14.48 12.35
CA GLY A 251 20.26 13.09 12.31
C GLY A 251 19.16 12.03 12.14
N TYR A 252 17.89 12.42 12.15
CA TYR A 252 16.75 11.54 11.88
C TYR A 252 16.28 11.66 10.43
N ARG A 253 15.69 10.59 9.89
CA ARG A 253 15.04 10.59 8.56
C ARG A 253 13.67 11.23 8.67
N VAL A 254 13.32 12.16 7.80
CA VAL A 254 11.96 12.72 7.75
C VAL A 254 11.00 11.69 7.16
N TRP A 255 9.93 11.38 7.88
CA TRP A 255 8.87 10.50 7.41
C TRP A 255 7.74 11.35 6.80
N ASP A 256 7.75 11.47 5.48
CA ASP A 256 6.87 12.38 4.74
C ASP A 256 5.42 11.85 4.64
N PRO A 257 4.41 12.55 5.20
CA PRO A 257 3.00 12.14 5.10
C PRO A 257 2.44 12.19 3.68
N TYR A 258 3.05 12.92 2.74
CA TYR A 258 2.62 12.92 1.33
C TYR A 258 3.11 11.67 0.57
N ARG A 259 4.11 10.98 1.10
CA ARG A 259 4.69 9.76 0.50
C ARG A 259 4.25 8.48 1.21
N SER A 260 3.85 8.57 2.47
CA SER A 260 3.48 7.43 3.29
C SER A 260 2.11 7.62 3.95
N LYS A 261 1.16 6.74 3.61
CA LYS A 261 -0.19 6.74 4.20
C LYS A 261 -0.17 6.53 5.71
N LEU A 262 0.77 5.72 6.19
CA LEU A 262 0.97 5.50 7.61
C LEU A 262 1.48 6.77 8.32
N ALA A 263 2.43 7.49 7.72
CA ALA A 263 2.84 8.81 8.25
C ALA A 263 1.68 9.82 8.24
N ALA A 264 0.86 9.84 7.18
CA ALA A 264 -0.32 10.69 7.13
C ALA A 264 -1.29 10.38 8.29
N LEU A 265 -1.56 9.09 8.55
CA LEU A 265 -2.38 8.66 9.68
C LEU A 265 -1.83 9.18 11.02
N TYR A 266 -0.52 9.04 11.25
CA TYR A 266 0.11 9.53 12.48
C TYR A 266 0.09 11.04 12.62
N VAL A 267 0.35 11.78 11.54
CA VAL A 267 0.26 13.25 11.51
C VAL A 267 -1.17 13.73 11.78
N LEU A 268 -2.16 12.96 11.35
CA LEU A 268 -3.57 13.22 11.65
C LEU A 268 -3.97 12.80 13.06
N GLY A 269 -3.06 12.23 13.87
CA GLY A 269 -3.31 11.84 15.26
C GLY A 269 -4.07 10.52 15.41
N GLY A 270 -4.03 9.65 14.41
CA GLY A 270 -4.56 8.27 14.48
C GLY A 270 -3.45 7.21 14.52
N GLY A 271 -3.84 5.95 14.45
CA GLY A 271 -2.92 4.81 14.52
C GLY A 271 -2.53 4.43 15.95
N MET A 272 -1.53 3.54 16.06
CA MET A 272 -0.92 3.12 17.33
C MET A 272 0.58 3.42 17.34
N ASP A 273 1.14 3.72 18.50
CA ASP A 273 2.58 3.98 18.60
C ASP A 273 3.38 2.73 18.22
N LEU A 274 4.39 2.89 17.34
CA LEU A 274 5.33 1.83 17.02
C LEU A 274 6.40 1.76 18.11
N THR A 275 6.58 0.59 18.70
CA THR A 275 7.55 0.35 19.77
C THR A 275 8.54 -0.78 19.40
N PRO A 276 9.76 -0.79 19.97
CA PRO A 276 10.84 -1.71 19.59
C PRO A 276 10.57 -3.20 19.82
N ASP A 277 9.52 -3.53 20.56
CA ASP A 277 9.07 -4.89 20.88
C ASP A 277 7.99 -5.42 19.94
N LEU A 278 7.44 -4.58 19.05
CA LEU A 278 6.39 -5.01 18.13
C LEU A 278 6.95 -5.87 17.00
N ARG A 279 6.20 -6.91 16.65
CA ARG A 279 6.32 -7.64 15.38
C ARG A 279 5.21 -7.20 14.45
N VAL A 280 5.57 -6.85 13.21
CA VAL A 280 4.64 -6.29 12.22
C VAL A 280 4.55 -7.18 10.99
N LEU A 281 3.34 -7.58 10.61
CA LEU A 281 3.04 -8.13 9.28
C LEU A 281 2.61 -6.97 8.37
N TYR A 282 3.42 -6.69 7.35
CA TYR A 282 3.16 -5.62 6.38
C TYR A 282 2.71 -6.23 5.06
N LEU A 283 1.44 -6.04 4.71
CA LEU A 283 0.83 -6.52 3.48
C LEU A 283 0.83 -5.42 2.41
N GLY A 284 1.47 -5.69 1.26
CA GLY A 284 1.64 -4.70 0.19
C GLY A 284 2.86 -3.81 0.43
N ALA A 285 4.01 -4.42 0.72
CA ALA A 285 5.25 -3.72 1.04
C ALA A 285 5.77 -2.83 -0.10
N ALA A 286 5.38 -3.09 -1.35
CA ALA A 286 5.85 -2.41 -2.54
C ALA A 286 7.39 -2.31 -2.52
N ASN A 287 7.94 -1.13 -2.83
CA ASN A 287 9.38 -0.92 -2.92
C ASN A 287 10.05 -0.71 -1.54
N GLY A 288 9.32 -0.88 -0.44
CA GLY A 288 9.88 -0.82 0.91
C GLY A 288 10.12 0.58 1.49
N THR A 289 9.59 1.65 0.89
CA THR A 289 9.72 3.04 1.39
C THR A 289 9.17 3.18 2.81
N THR A 290 7.88 2.88 3.00
CA THR A 290 7.22 2.94 4.32
C THR A 290 7.73 1.83 5.25
N VAL A 291 7.94 0.62 4.72
CA VAL A 291 8.49 -0.52 5.47
C VAL A 291 9.81 -0.16 6.15
N SER A 292 10.68 0.59 5.46
CA SER A 292 11.96 1.03 6.02
C SER A 292 11.80 1.96 7.23
N HIS A 293 10.78 2.80 7.28
CA HIS A 293 10.51 3.64 8.45
C HIS A 293 9.92 2.80 9.58
N VAL A 294 8.98 1.90 9.29
CA VAL A 294 8.41 0.99 10.29
C VAL A 294 9.51 0.14 10.94
N ALA A 295 10.43 -0.40 10.14
CA ALA A 295 11.57 -1.17 10.60
C ALA A 295 12.56 -0.37 11.47
N ASP A 296 12.61 0.96 11.36
CA ASP A 296 13.43 1.77 12.26
C ASP A 296 12.85 1.81 13.70
N TYR A 297 11.58 1.41 13.89
CA TYR A 297 10.86 1.49 15.16
C TYR A 297 10.64 0.16 15.87
N VAL A 298 10.54 -0.95 15.12
CA VAL A 298 9.98 -2.22 15.61
C VAL A 298 11.00 -3.36 15.62
N GLU A 299 10.66 -4.46 16.29
CA GLU A 299 11.54 -5.63 16.41
C GLU A 299 11.77 -6.31 15.07
N THR A 300 10.69 -6.60 14.33
CA THR A 300 10.73 -7.33 13.06
C THR A 300 9.55 -6.94 12.18
N VAL A 301 9.81 -6.78 10.88
CA VAL A 301 8.77 -6.56 9.86
C VAL A 301 8.77 -7.70 8.85
N TYR A 302 7.69 -8.46 8.80
CA TYR A 302 7.42 -9.42 7.72
C TYR A 302 6.77 -8.68 6.57
N ALA A 303 7.53 -8.43 5.51
CA ALA A 303 7.13 -7.57 4.41
C ALA A 303 6.67 -8.43 3.22
N VAL A 304 5.36 -8.53 3.02
CA VAL A 304 4.74 -9.32 1.95
C VAL A 304 4.52 -8.46 0.71
N GLU A 305 5.09 -8.89 -0.42
CA GLU A 305 4.89 -8.27 -1.73
C GLU A 305 4.90 -9.35 -2.82
N PHE A 306 3.95 -9.27 -3.76
CA PHE A 306 3.79 -10.29 -4.80
C PHE A 306 4.52 -9.90 -6.09
N ALA A 307 4.67 -8.60 -6.35
CA ALA A 307 5.19 -8.10 -7.60
C ALA A 307 6.73 -8.25 -7.66
N PRO A 308 7.29 -8.92 -8.69
CA PRO A 308 8.74 -9.16 -8.78
C PRO A 308 9.59 -7.90 -8.74
N ARG A 309 9.11 -6.81 -9.36
CA ARG A 309 9.86 -5.55 -9.46
C ARG A 309 9.93 -4.81 -8.12
N PRO A 310 8.81 -4.45 -7.46
CA PRO A 310 8.83 -3.92 -6.10
C PRO A 310 9.62 -4.79 -5.12
N MET A 311 9.51 -6.13 -5.25
CA MET A 311 10.28 -7.05 -4.43
C MET A 311 11.80 -6.88 -4.61
N GLN A 312 12.31 -6.66 -5.83
CA GLN A 312 13.75 -6.39 -6.05
C GLN A 312 14.23 -5.17 -5.24
N ASP A 313 13.46 -4.10 -5.25
CA ASP A 313 13.79 -2.89 -4.49
C ASP A 313 13.72 -3.17 -2.98
N LEU A 314 12.69 -3.88 -2.51
CA LEU A 314 12.54 -4.29 -1.11
C LEU A 314 13.71 -5.16 -0.63
N LEU A 315 14.26 -6.05 -1.47
CA LEU A 315 15.44 -6.86 -1.14
C LEU A 315 16.68 -5.99 -0.87
N GLU A 316 16.84 -4.87 -1.59
CA GLU A 316 17.93 -3.92 -1.32
C GLU A 316 17.72 -3.18 0.00
N VAL A 317 16.48 -2.83 0.35
CA VAL A 317 16.15 -2.27 1.66
C VAL A 317 16.45 -3.26 2.79
N ALA A 318 16.02 -4.52 2.63
CA ALA A 318 16.23 -5.60 3.59
C ALA A 318 17.71 -6.05 3.70
N ARG A 319 18.55 -5.69 2.72
CA ARG A 319 20.01 -5.86 2.81
C ARG A 319 20.63 -4.92 3.84
N ARG A 320 20.08 -3.72 3.98
CA ARG A 320 20.57 -2.68 4.93
C ARG A 320 19.89 -2.78 6.30
N ARG A 321 18.62 -3.20 6.34
CA ARG A 321 17.82 -3.36 7.57
C ARG A 321 17.58 -4.84 7.86
N LYS A 322 18.36 -5.38 8.80
CA LYS A 322 18.38 -6.81 9.13
C LYS A 322 17.07 -7.33 9.76
N ASN A 323 16.24 -6.44 10.29
CA ASN A 323 14.95 -6.77 10.89
C ASN A 323 13.78 -6.78 9.88
N ILE A 324 14.04 -6.61 8.58
CA ILE A 324 13.04 -6.80 7.52
C ILE A 324 13.18 -8.22 6.97
N VAL A 325 12.10 -9.00 7.04
CA VAL A 325 11.98 -10.33 6.41
C VAL A 325 11.14 -10.17 5.13
N PRO A 326 11.76 -10.13 3.94
CA PRO A 326 11.05 -9.94 2.67
C PRO A 326 10.41 -11.25 2.21
N ILE A 327 9.10 -11.27 2.01
CA ILE A 327 8.32 -12.47 1.64
C ILE A 327 7.66 -12.24 0.29
N MET A 328 8.08 -12.99 -0.73
CA MET A 328 7.48 -12.90 -2.07
C MET A 328 6.28 -13.84 -2.17
N ALA A 329 5.07 -13.32 -1.92
CA ALA A 329 3.82 -14.06 -1.92
C ALA A 329 2.61 -13.13 -2.14
N ASP A 330 1.47 -13.71 -2.52
CA ASP A 330 0.19 -12.98 -2.60
C ASP A 330 -0.46 -12.91 -1.22
N ALA A 331 -0.81 -11.70 -0.76
CA ALA A 331 -1.49 -11.48 0.51
C ALA A 331 -2.85 -12.22 0.61
N ASN A 332 -3.51 -12.54 -0.50
CA ASN A 332 -4.73 -13.36 -0.54
C ASN A 332 -4.49 -14.83 -0.16
N ARG A 333 -3.25 -15.28 -0.19
CA ARG A 333 -2.84 -16.67 -0.01
C ARG A 333 -1.90 -16.82 1.20
N PRO A 334 -2.41 -16.59 2.43
CA PRO A 334 -1.61 -16.72 3.65
C PRO A 334 -1.00 -18.11 3.85
N ASP A 335 -1.54 -19.14 3.21
CA ASP A 335 -0.96 -20.49 3.17
C ASP A 335 0.45 -20.53 2.59
N GLU A 336 0.79 -19.61 1.68
CA GLU A 336 2.11 -19.56 1.04
C GLU A 336 3.23 -19.06 1.96
N TYR A 337 2.88 -18.24 2.95
CA TYR A 337 3.85 -17.64 3.87
C TYR A 337 3.65 -17.98 5.34
N ALA A 338 2.54 -18.63 5.70
CA ALA A 338 2.34 -19.21 7.03
C ALA A 338 3.55 -20.01 7.55
N PRO A 339 4.29 -20.81 6.73
CA PRO A 339 5.50 -21.50 7.19
C PRO A 339 6.63 -20.59 7.71
N PHE A 340 6.56 -19.28 7.51
CA PHE A 340 7.58 -18.30 7.93
C PHE A 340 7.08 -17.38 9.05
N MET A 341 5.80 -17.46 9.39
CA MET A 341 5.15 -16.47 10.25
C MET A 341 5.16 -16.89 11.71
N GLU A 342 5.61 -15.97 12.55
CA GLU A 342 5.32 -15.96 13.98
C GLU A 342 4.04 -15.16 14.25
N ALA A 343 3.53 -15.21 15.47
CA ALA A 343 2.44 -14.34 15.88
C ALA A 343 2.93 -12.87 15.93
N VAL A 344 2.17 -11.96 15.34
CA VAL A 344 2.49 -10.53 15.21
C VAL A 344 1.59 -9.66 16.08
N ASP A 345 2.07 -8.47 16.42
CA ASP A 345 1.35 -7.48 17.24
C ASP A 345 0.52 -6.51 16.38
N LEU A 346 0.95 -6.29 15.14
CA LEU A 346 0.32 -5.41 14.18
C LEU A 346 0.27 -6.04 12.79
N VAL A 347 -0.91 -6.06 12.18
CA VAL A 347 -1.08 -6.23 10.74
C VAL A 347 -1.30 -4.86 10.12
N TYR A 348 -0.40 -4.44 9.24
CA TYR A 348 -0.58 -3.24 8.43
C TYR A 348 -0.87 -3.65 6.98
N GLN A 349 -1.97 -3.17 6.42
CA GLN A 349 -2.39 -3.49 5.06
C GLN A 349 -2.49 -2.24 4.18
N ASP A 350 -1.69 -2.19 3.12
CA ASP A 350 -1.75 -1.19 2.06
C ASP A 350 -1.75 -1.85 0.68
N VAL A 351 -2.75 -2.70 0.44
CA VAL A 351 -2.96 -3.43 -0.82
C VAL A 351 -4.03 -2.75 -1.66
N ALA A 352 -3.81 -2.57 -2.96
CA ALA A 352 -4.77 -1.92 -3.85
C ALA A 352 -5.68 -2.93 -4.59
N GLN A 353 -6.40 -3.78 -3.84
CA GLN A 353 -7.29 -4.80 -4.41
C GLN A 353 -8.75 -4.57 -3.99
N PRO A 354 -9.77 -5.01 -4.76
CA PRO A 354 -11.18 -4.79 -4.38
C PRO A 354 -11.61 -5.52 -3.10
N ASN A 355 -11.02 -6.68 -2.79
CA ASN A 355 -11.37 -7.53 -1.65
C ASN A 355 -10.48 -7.27 -0.42
N GLN A 356 -10.09 -6.01 -0.16
CA GLN A 356 -9.19 -5.63 0.95
C GLN A 356 -9.62 -6.18 2.33
N VAL A 357 -10.93 -6.21 2.61
CA VAL A 357 -11.46 -6.72 3.88
C VAL A 357 -11.24 -8.23 4.02
N GLU A 358 -11.45 -8.98 2.94
CA GLU A 358 -11.26 -10.43 2.92
C GLU A 358 -9.77 -10.78 3.11
N ILE A 359 -8.88 -10.04 2.45
CA ILE A 359 -7.42 -10.19 2.64
C ILE A 359 -7.04 -9.98 4.10
N ALA A 360 -7.57 -8.92 4.72
CA ALA A 360 -7.33 -8.65 6.14
C ALA A 360 -7.83 -9.79 7.02
N GLU A 361 -9.07 -10.25 6.82
CA GLU A 361 -9.68 -11.35 7.58
C GLU A 361 -8.89 -12.66 7.49
N ARG A 362 -8.38 -12.99 6.30
CA ARG A 362 -7.54 -14.19 6.05
C ARG A 362 -6.21 -14.12 6.79
N ASN A 363 -5.68 -12.92 7.02
CA ASN A 363 -4.40 -12.67 7.69
C ASN A 363 -4.50 -12.53 9.21
N LEU A 364 -5.71 -12.40 9.77
CA LEU A 364 -5.90 -12.26 11.23
C LEU A 364 -5.38 -13.45 12.03
N VAL A 365 -5.21 -14.61 11.41
CA VAL A 365 -4.64 -15.81 12.04
C VAL A 365 -3.21 -15.59 12.55
N PHE A 366 -2.47 -14.63 11.99
CA PHE A 366 -1.14 -14.26 12.45
C PHE A 366 -1.17 -13.25 13.60
N LEU A 367 -2.30 -12.57 13.84
CA LEU A 367 -2.40 -11.50 14.81
C LEU A 367 -2.64 -12.06 16.22
N LYS A 368 -1.84 -11.61 17.20
CA LYS A 368 -2.03 -11.97 18.61
C LYS A 368 -3.34 -11.40 19.16
N PRO A 369 -3.98 -12.05 20.16
CA PRO A 369 -5.04 -11.44 20.94
C PRO A 369 -4.58 -10.09 21.51
N GLY A 370 -5.40 -9.05 21.38
CA GLY A 370 -5.04 -7.67 21.74
C GLY A 370 -4.15 -6.94 20.72
N GLY A 371 -3.74 -7.60 19.64
CA GLY A 371 -3.03 -6.99 18.51
C GLY A 371 -3.93 -6.06 17.69
N HIS A 372 -3.34 -5.32 16.76
CA HIS A 372 -4.05 -4.33 15.95
C HIS A 372 -3.99 -4.63 14.45
N LEU A 373 -5.03 -4.19 13.74
CA LEU A 373 -5.05 -4.10 12.28
C LEU A 373 -5.11 -2.62 11.89
N ILE A 374 -4.26 -2.20 10.96
CA ILE A 374 -4.39 -0.91 10.27
C ILE A 374 -4.61 -1.21 8.79
N LEU A 375 -5.79 -0.88 8.28
CA LEU A 375 -6.17 -1.06 6.88
C LEU A 375 -6.20 0.30 6.17
N MET A 376 -5.42 0.45 5.10
CA MET A 376 -5.46 1.59 4.20
C MET A 376 -6.44 1.32 3.07
N LEU A 377 -7.68 1.80 3.25
CA LEU A 377 -8.76 1.66 2.28
C LEU A 377 -8.59 2.68 1.16
N LYS A 378 -8.51 2.18 -0.08
CA LYS A 378 -8.56 3.03 -1.28
C LYS A 378 -9.90 2.85 -1.94
N THR A 379 -10.81 3.81 -1.73
CA THR A 379 -12.22 3.67 -2.12
C THR A 379 -12.39 3.44 -3.62
N ARG A 380 -11.58 4.11 -4.44
CA ARG A 380 -11.58 3.94 -5.90
C ARG A 380 -11.04 2.60 -6.40
N SER A 381 -10.26 1.88 -5.59
CA SER A 381 -9.79 0.53 -5.94
C SER A 381 -10.85 -0.54 -5.67
N VAL A 382 -11.86 -0.23 -4.85
CA VAL A 382 -13.01 -1.12 -4.61
C VAL A 382 -14.05 -0.91 -5.70
N ASP A 383 -14.51 0.33 -5.90
CA ASP A 383 -15.37 0.69 -7.02
C ASP A 383 -15.25 2.18 -7.37
N VAL A 384 -14.86 2.48 -8.61
CA VAL A 384 -14.67 3.84 -9.12
C VAL A 384 -15.99 4.62 -9.22
N ARG A 385 -17.14 3.94 -9.30
CA ARG A 385 -18.45 4.56 -9.54
C ARG A 385 -19.25 4.80 -8.25
N ARG A 386 -18.82 4.24 -7.13
CA ARG A 386 -19.53 4.30 -5.86
C ARG A 386 -19.07 5.47 -5.02
N ASP A 387 -19.95 5.91 -4.12
CA ASP A 387 -19.61 6.96 -3.17
C ASP A 387 -18.54 6.47 -2.19
N PRO A 388 -17.42 7.20 -2.00
CA PRO A 388 -16.36 6.81 -1.07
C PRO A 388 -16.84 6.54 0.36
N ALA A 389 -17.87 7.24 0.84
CA ALA A 389 -18.39 7.02 2.19
C ALA A 389 -19.17 5.70 2.31
N GLU A 390 -19.89 5.28 1.26
CA GLU A 390 -20.56 3.98 1.22
C GLU A 390 -19.54 2.83 1.24
N VAL A 391 -18.49 2.93 0.42
CA VAL A 391 -17.40 1.93 0.38
C VAL A 391 -16.73 1.80 1.75
N LEU A 392 -16.47 2.94 2.41
CA LEU A 392 -15.92 2.96 3.76
C LEU A 392 -16.85 2.30 4.78
N SER A 393 -18.15 2.59 4.72
CA SER A 393 -19.15 2.01 5.62
C SER A 393 -19.23 0.49 5.47
N GLU A 394 -19.18 -0.03 4.24
CA GLU A 394 -19.17 -1.48 3.99
C GLU A 394 -17.90 -2.14 4.48
N ALA A 395 -16.74 -1.52 4.21
CA ALA A 395 -15.46 -2.04 4.67
C ALA A 395 -15.41 -2.13 6.21
N ARG A 396 -15.88 -1.08 6.88
CA ARG A 396 -16.03 -1.05 8.34
C ARG A 396 -16.94 -2.17 8.85
N ALA A 397 -18.14 -2.31 8.28
CA ALA A 397 -19.10 -3.34 8.69
C ALA A 397 -18.58 -4.77 8.46
N GLY A 398 -17.74 -4.98 7.43
CA GLY A 398 -17.04 -6.25 7.22
C GLY A 398 -16.04 -6.54 8.34
N LEU A 399 -15.17 -5.58 8.67
CA LEU A 399 -14.15 -5.73 9.72
C LEU A 399 -14.74 -5.92 11.13
N GLU A 400 -15.85 -5.24 11.45
CA GLU A 400 -16.54 -5.34 12.74
C GLU A 400 -17.06 -6.76 13.07
N ARG A 401 -17.11 -7.68 12.10
CA ARG A 401 -17.48 -9.09 12.32
C ARG A 401 -16.48 -9.84 13.18
N ARG A 402 -15.19 -9.49 13.09
CA ARG A 402 -14.09 -10.20 13.77
C ARG A 402 -13.20 -9.29 14.61
N LEU A 403 -13.28 -7.97 14.39
CA LEU A 403 -12.44 -6.97 15.02
C LEU A 403 -13.29 -5.91 15.70
N ASP A 404 -12.68 -5.14 16.59
CA ASP A 404 -13.28 -3.93 17.13
C ASP A 404 -12.68 -2.72 16.42
N VAL A 405 -13.50 -1.92 15.72
CA VAL A 405 -13.03 -0.74 14.99
C VAL A 405 -12.86 0.42 15.95
N THR A 406 -11.62 0.81 16.20
CA THR A 406 -11.26 1.81 17.21
C THR A 406 -11.10 3.23 16.65
N ASP A 407 -10.70 3.36 15.39
CA ASP A 407 -10.54 4.66 14.72
C ASP A 407 -10.77 4.54 13.21
N VAL A 408 -11.33 5.59 12.60
CA VAL A 408 -11.52 5.70 11.14
C VAL A 408 -11.19 7.13 10.73
N ARG A 409 -10.21 7.29 9.84
CA ARG A 409 -9.77 8.62 9.39
C ARG A 409 -9.55 8.70 7.90
N TRP A 410 -10.14 9.72 7.30
CA TRP A 410 -9.78 10.20 5.98
C TRP A 410 -8.36 10.78 5.99
N LEU A 411 -7.55 10.46 4.98
CA LEU A 411 -6.13 10.84 4.90
C LEU A 411 -5.88 12.18 4.19
N GLU A 412 -6.94 12.93 3.89
CA GLU A 412 -6.86 14.28 3.38
C GLU A 412 -6.16 15.23 4.39
N PRO A 413 -5.33 16.18 3.91
CA PRO A 413 -5.09 16.53 2.50
C PRO A 413 -3.99 15.72 1.80
N TYR A 414 -3.37 14.76 2.49
CA TYR A 414 -2.18 14.04 2.03
C TYR A 414 -2.50 13.03 0.92
N HIS A 415 -3.47 12.15 1.17
CA HIS A 415 -3.90 11.12 0.23
C HIS A 415 -5.40 11.23 -0.01
N HIS A 416 -5.78 11.68 -1.20
CA HIS A 416 -7.19 11.85 -1.61
C HIS A 416 -7.85 10.48 -1.83
N ASP A 417 -9.12 10.34 -1.44
CA ASP A 417 -9.91 9.12 -1.59
C ASP A 417 -9.35 7.91 -0.81
N HIS A 418 -8.56 8.17 0.24
CA HIS A 418 -8.01 7.14 1.11
C HIS A 418 -8.50 7.34 2.55
N ALA A 419 -8.92 6.25 3.16
CA ALA A 419 -9.27 6.20 4.58
C ALA A 419 -8.45 5.12 5.28
N ALA A 420 -7.92 5.44 6.46
CA ALA A 420 -7.35 4.47 7.37
C ALA A 420 -8.43 3.96 8.33
N ILE A 421 -8.53 2.65 8.48
CA ILE A 421 -9.35 2.00 9.49
C ILE A 421 -8.40 1.30 10.47
N VAL A 422 -8.50 1.65 11.74
CA VAL A 422 -7.73 1.05 12.83
C VAL A 422 -8.67 0.15 13.63
N CYS A 423 -8.25 -1.08 13.85
CA CYS A 423 -9.00 -2.05 14.63
C CYS A 423 -8.12 -2.71 15.69
N SER A 424 -8.73 -3.16 16.78
CA SER A 424 -8.12 -4.09 17.74
C SER A 424 -8.70 -5.49 17.56
N PHE A 425 -7.87 -6.51 17.77
CA PHE A 425 -8.27 -7.91 17.76
C PHE A 425 -8.60 -8.36 19.18
N ARG A 426 -9.79 -8.95 19.32
CA ARG A 426 -10.39 -9.30 20.62
C ARG A 426 -9.72 -10.49 21.29
#